data_AF-A0A533RTG5-F1
#
_entry.id   AF-A0A533RTG5-F1
#
_cell.length_a   1.000
_cell.length_b   1.000
_cell.length_c   1.000
_cell.angle_alpha   90.00
_cell.angle_beta   90.00
_cell.angle_gamma   90.00
#
_symmetry.space_group_name_H-M   'P 1'
#
loop_
_entity.id
_entity.type
_entity.pdbx_description
1 polymer ?
#
loop_
_entity_poly.entity_id
_entity_poly.type
_entity_poly.pdbx_seq_one_letter_code
_entity_poly.pdbx_strand_id
1 'polypeptide(L)'
;MDFKTRDLYRKEVEKLSAATGCEETELAEAIVSLARSGLVITAADPPQSPMPASSADANPHLQTEKDIAPKGDSISTAPGVHIGEVLLGNGRATLERQIGYQPDLKTAFKRWVDRHAEVLYITIITFLSLLIMVSFLLAARLPELLNVSPLSSNGTLWSFAPGAGNAPLQWIIVIFLVFAFLIPALSIATSLVNWLITLVIRPRILPKLNFKNEIPAAFKTLVVIPAIISNTKEIESLVRQLEQHYLGNREPGLVFALLSDFQDADSESFPEDEDLLQTAATAIEALNQKYAILSRDDDGGEIPENGHPECASIFYFLHRRRLWNPSERKWMGWERKRGKLHELNQLLRGGDNLSFMTLTDRANETNADLAALRQVRY
;
A
#
# COMPACT_ATOMS: atom_id res chain seq x y z
N MET A 1 -2.23 23.16 2.97
CA MET A 1 -0.86 22.64 2.72
C MET A 1 0.11 23.29 3.69
N ASP A 2 1.12 22.55 4.15
CA ASP A 2 2.18 23.12 5.00
C ASP A 2 3.19 23.93 4.18
N PHE A 3 4.04 24.69 4.89
CA PHE A 3 5.04 25.56 4.23
C PHE A 3 5.99 24.76 3.33
N LYS A 4 6.44 23.58 3.79
CA LYS A 4 7.39 22.73 3.06
C LYS A 4 6.78 22.18 1.77
N THR A 5 5.53 21.74 1.80
CA THR A 5 4.82 21.25 0.61
C THR A 5 4.58 22.36 -0.39
N ARG A 6 4.17 23.55 0.08
CA ARG A 6 3.99 24.71 -0.79
C ARG A 6 5.29 25.13 -1.47
N ASP A 7 6.39 25.18 -0.72
CA ASP A 7 7.72 25.49 -1.26
C ASP A 7 8.19 24.45 -2.28
N LEU A 8 7.93 23.16 -2.02
CA LEU A 8 8.23 22.08 -2.95
C LEU A 8 7.45 22.22 -4.26
N TYR A 9 6.15 22.50 -4.19
CA TYR A 9 5.31 22.66 -5.39
C TYR A 9 5.75 23.88 -6.20
N ARG A 10 6.00 25.01 -5.53
CA ARG A 10 6.51 26.23 -6.16
C ARG A 10 7.81 25.96 -6.92
N LYS A 11 8.80 25.33 -6.27
CA LYS A 11 10.11 25.03 -6.90
C LYS A 11 9.99 24.14 -8.14
N GLU A 12 9.06 23.19 -8.14
CA GLU A 12 8.83 22.35 -9.33
C GLU A 12 8.14 23.13 -10.46
N VAL A 13 7.21 24.03 -10.14
CA VAL A 13 6.58 24.94 -11.12
C VAL A 13 7.61 25.91 -11.70
N GLU A 14 8.42 26.56 -10.87
CA GLU A 14 9.51 27.46 -11.29
C GLU A 14 10.49 26.74 -12.22
N LYS A 15 10.87 25.49 -11.88
CA LYS A 15 11.77 24.69 -12.71
C LYS A 15 11.19 24.34 -14.07
N LEU A 16 9.89 24.02 -14.13
CA LEU A 16 9.19 23.70 -15.37
C LEU A 16 9.00 24.96 -16.22
N SER A 17 8.58 26.08 -15.61
CA SER A 17 8.48 27.38 -16.27
C SER A 17 9.82 27.83 -16.87
N ALA A 18 10.90 27.79 -16.09
CA ALA A 18 12.24 28.16 -16.56
C ALA A 18 12.74 27.29 -17.74
N ALA A 19 12.29 26.03 -17.83
CA ALA A 19 12.75 25.12 -18.87
C ALA A 19 11.84 25.05 -20.11
N THR A 20 10.60 25.49 -20.00
CA THR A 20 9.63 25.54 -21.12
C THR A 20 9.42 26.94 -21.67
N GLY A 21 9.76 27.98 -20.89
CA GLY A 21 9.48 29.37 -21.24
C GLY A 21 8.03 29.80 -21.01
N CYS A 22 7.17 28.93 -20.48
CA CYS A 22 5.78 29.24 -20.13
C CYS A 22 5.71 30.09 -18.85
N GLU A 23 4.72 30.99 -18.77
CA GLU A 23 4.43 31.70 -17.53
C GLU A 23 3.97 30.72 -16.43
N GLU A 24 4.35 31.00 -15.18
CA GLU A 24 3.99 30.15 -14.03
C GLU A 24 2.47 30.03 -13.84
N THR A 25 1.73 31.08 -14.19
CA THR A 25 0.26 31.16 -14.14
C THR A 25 -0.38 30.22 -15.16
N GLU A 26 0.08 30.25 -16.41
CA GLU A 26 -0.39 29.36 -17.48
C GLU A 26 -0.10 27.90 -17.14
N LEU A 27 1.09 27.61 -16.60
CA LEU A 27 1.46 26.28 -16.13
C LEU A 27 0.57 25.82 -14.95
N ALA A 28 0.25 26.70 -14.01
CA ALA A 28 -0.64 26.38 -12.89
C ALA A 28 -2.06 26.06 -13.37
N GLU A 29 -2.58 26.79 -14.35
CA GLU A 29 -3.89 26.52 -14.97
C GLU A 29 -3.90 25.19 -15.73
N ALA A 30 -2.83 24.87 -16.46
CA ALA A 30 -2.66 23.58 -17.11
C ALA A 30 -2.66 22.42 -16.08
N ILE A 31 -1.97 22.58 -14.94
CA ILE A 31 -1.95 21.58 -13.87
C ILE A 31 -3.36 21.39 -13.26
N VAL A 32 -4.07 22.48 -12.97
CA VAL A 32 -5.42 22.43 -12.38
C VAL A 32 -6.43 21.84 -13.36
N SER A 33 -6.35 22.18 -14.64
CA SER A 33 -7.23 21.62 -15.67
C SER A 33 -6.99 20.12 -15.85
N LEU A 34 -5.74 19.66 -15.89
CA LEU A 34 -5.41 18.23 -15.92
C LEU A 34 -5.94 17.51 -14.68
N ALA A 35 -5.69 18.05 -13.49
CA ALA A 35 -6.19 17.50 -12.23
C ALA A 35 -7.72 17.35 -12.22
N ARG A 36 -8.45 18.35 -12.74
CA ARG A 36 -9.92 18.32 -12.85
C ARG A 36 -10.44 17.38 -13.91
N SER A 37 -9.73 17.25 -15.03
CA SER A 37 -10.17 16.45 -16.17
C SER A 37 -10.09 14.94 -15.93
N GLY A 38 -9.36 14.49 -14.89
CA GLY A 38 -9.15 13.07 -14.60
C GLY A 38 -8.45 12.29 -15.73
N LEU A 39 -8.00 12.98 -16.78
CA LEU A 39 -7.43 12.38 -17.96
C LEU A 39 -6.01 11.88 -17.66
N VAL A 40 -5.95 10.56 -17.51
CA VAL A 40 -4.82 9.64 -17.76
C VAL A 40 -4.08 9.10 -16.53
N ILE A 41 -4.58 7.97 -16.00
CA ILE A 41 -3.75 6.86 -15.46
C ILE A 41 -4.06 5.54 -16.22
N THR A 42 -4.46 5.60 -17.50
CA THR A 42 -4.74 4.41 -18.33
C THR A 42 -3.65 4.12 -19.36
N ALA A 43 -2.40 4.43 -19.04
CA ALA A 43 -1.26 4.08 -19.89
C ALA A 43 -0.03 3.64 -19.07
N ALA A 44 -0.23 2.69 -18.16
CA ALA A 44 0.80 1.80 -17.64
C ALA A 44 0.12 0.63 -16.92
N ASP A 45 -0.28 -0.39 -17.68
CA ASP A 45 -0.61 -1.71 -17.10
C ASP A 45 0.61 -2.22 -16.31
N PRO A 46 0.48 -2.53 -15.00
CA PRO A 46 1.34 -3.54 -14.40
C PRO A 46 1.01 -4.91 -15.05
N PRO A 47 1.97 -5.84 -15.18
CA PRO A 47 1.68 -7.14 -15.77
C PRO A 47 0.60 -7.84 -14.93
N GLN A 48 -0.58 -7.98 -15.52
CA GLN A 48 -1.62 -8.86 -15.02
C GLN A 48 -1.05 -10.29 -15.09
N SER A 49 -0.58 -10.78 -13.95
CA SER A 49 -0.37 -12.21 -13.75
C SER A 49 -1.69 -12.92 -14.03
N PRO A 50 -1.77 -13.88 -14.97
CA PRO A 50 -3.01 -14.54 -15.31
C PRO A 50 -3.42 -15.45 -14.14
N MET A 51 -4.47 -15.07 -13.42
CA MET A 51 -5.20 -16.00 -12.56
C MET A 51 -5.97 -16.99 -13.46
N PRO A 52 -6.00 -18.29 -13.12
CA PRO A 52 -6.59 -19.31 -13.95
C PRO A 52 -8.12 -19.20 -13.94
N ALA A 53 -8.71 -19.42 -15.11
CA ALA A 53 -10.14 -19.57 -15.30
C ALA A 53 -10.67 -20.71 -14.41
N SER A 54 -11.54 -20.35 -13.45
CA SER A 54 -12.45 -21.30 -12.82
C SER A 54 -13.75 -21.31 -13.61
N SER A 55 -13.96 -22.42 -14.31
CA SER A 55 -15.23 -22.85 -14.87
C SER A 55 -16.36 -22.76 -13.85
N ALA A 56 -17.46 -22.11 -14.22
CA ALA A 56 -18.77 -22.37 -13.66
C ALA A 56 -19.84 -22.07 -14.72
N ASP A 57 -20.38 -23.16 -15.25
CA ASP A 57 -21.80 -23.42 -15.44
C ASP A 57 -22.65 -22.47 -16.29
N ALA A 58 -23.09 -23.09 -17.38
CA ALA A 58 -24.23 -22.75 -18.21
C ALA A 58 -25.47 -22.33 -17.42
N ASN A 59 -26.07 -21.20 -17.83
CA ASN A 59 -27.50 -21.18 -18.10
C ASN A 59 -27.84 -20.10 -19.15
N PRO A 60 -28.57 -20.43 -20.24
CA PRO A 60 -28.75 -19.53 -21.37
C PRO A 60 -30.17 -18.98 -21.42
N HIS A 61 -30.45 -17.76 -20.98
CA HIS A 61 -31.73 -17.12 -21.30
C HIS A 61 -31.66 -15.59 -21.39
N LEU A 62 -32.17 -15.12 -22.54
CA LEU A 62 -32.55 -13.76 -22.93
C LEU A 62 -31.46 -12.77 -23.36
N GLN A 63 -31.31 -12.72 -24.68
CA GLN A 63 -30.87 -11.54 -25.43
C GLN A 63 -32.03 -10.55 -25.64
N THR A 64 -31.63 -9.29 -25.88
CA THR A 64 -32.33 -8.20 -26.58
C THR A 64 -33.28 -7.36 -25.73
N GLU A 65 -32.91 -6.10 -25.47
CA GLU A 65 -33.53 -4.97 -26.18
C GLU A 65 -32.65 -3.71 -26.12
N LYS A 66 -32.73 -2.95 -27.20
CA LYS A 66 -31.91 -1.80 -27.58
C LYS A 66 -32.86 -0.61 -27.52
N ASP A 67 -32.61 0.34 -26.64
CA ASP A 67 -33.32 1.63 -26.67
C ASP A 67 -32.40 2.83 -26.49
N ILE A 68 -32.82 3.89 -27.18
CA ILE A 68 -32.05 5.01 -27.69
C ILE A 68 -32.34 6.27 -26.84
N ALA A 69 -31.27 6.89 -26.33
CA ALA A 69 -31.12 8.33 -25.98
C ALA A 69 -31.90 8.86 -24.73
N PRO A 70 -31.45 9.94 -24.03
CA PRO A 70 -30.89 11.17 -24.60
C PRO A 70 -29.49 11.58 -24.09
N LYS A 71 -28.82 12.36 -24.95
CA LYS A 71 -27.77 13.32 -24.58
C LYS A 71 -28.26 14.18 -23.41
N GLY A 72 -27.75 13.91 -22.22
CA GLY A 72 -27.68 14.86 -21.13
C GLY A 72 -26.20 15.00 -20.78
N ASP A 73 -25.73 16.23 -20.63
CA ASP A 73 -24.41 16.56 -20.11
C ASP A 73 -24.25 15.96 -18.71
N SER A 74 -23.93 14.67 -18.63
CA SER A 74 -23.40 14.08 -17.42
C SER A 74 -21.97 14.57 -17.32
N ILE A 75 -21.78 15.65 -16.57
CA ILE A 75 -20.52 15.91 -15.91
C ILE A 75 -20.29 14.69 -15.01
N SER A 76 -19.72 13.64 -15.61
CA SER A 76 -19.13 12.53 -14.89
C SER A 76 -17.97 13.14 -14.14
N THR A 77 -18.25 13.66 -12.94
CA THR A 77 -17.22 14.07 -11.98
C THR A 77 -16.56 12.79 -11.49
N ALA A 78 -15.76 12.18 -12.36
CA ALA A 78 -14.67 11.34 -11.92
C ALA A 78 -13.92 12.16 -10.85
N PRO A 79 -13.64 11.59 -9.66
CA PRO A 79 -12.92 12.31 -8.63
C PRO A 79 -11.61 12.81 -9.25
N GLY A 80 -11.46 14.14 -9.30
CA GLY A 80 -10.27 14.76 -9.89
C GLY A 80 -9.01 14.22 -9.24
N VAL A 81 -7.96 14.07 -10.04
CA VAL A 81 -6.67 13.56 -9.57
C VAL A 81 -5.99 14.63 -8.71
N HIS A 82 -5.41 14.24 -7.57
CA HIS A 82 -4.71 15.18 -6.69
C HIS A 82 -3.59 15.92 -7.44
N ILE A 83 -3.46 17.24 -7.22
CA ILE A 83 -2.46 18.09 -7.89
C ILE A 83 -1.03 17.55 -7.72
N GLY A 84 -0.74 16.95 -6.56
CA GLY A 84 0.55 16.30 -6.33
C GLY A 84 0.83 15.11 -7.25
N GLU A 85 -0.20 14.38 -7.67
CA GLU A 85 -0.05 13.26 -8.60
C GLU A 85 0.23 13.75 -10.03
N VAL A 86 -0.32 14.91 -10.41
CA VAL A 86 -0.03 15.57 -11.70
C VAL A 86 1.36 16.18 -11.71
N LEU A 87 1.80 16.81 -10.62
CA LEU A 87 3.08 17.53 -10.57
C LEU A 87 4.28 16.64 -10.21
N LEU A 88 4.09 15.68 -9.31
CA LEU A 88 5.16 14.85 -8.72
C LEU A 88 4.98 13.35 -9.00
N GLY A 89 3.76 12.91 -9.31
CA GLY A 89 3.39 11.51 -9.50
C GLY A 89 3.36 11.09 -10.97
N ASN A 90 2.48 10.13 -11.28
CA ASN A 90 2.40 9.50 -12.60
C ASN A 90 1.83 10.43 -13.67
N GLY A 91 1.03 11.43 -13.29
CA GLY A 91 0.45 12.42 -14.20
C GLY A 91 1.47 13.41 -14.78
N ARG A 92 2.70 13.43 -14.25
CA ARG A 92 3.76 14.35 -14.67
C ARG A 92 4.18 14.15 -16.13
N ALA A 93 4.20 12.92 -16.62
CA ALA A 93 4.55 12.65 -18.02
C ALA A 93 3.52 13.24 -19.00
N THR A 94 2.24 13.24 -18.61
CA THR A 94 1.14 13.84 -19.40
C THR A 94 1.25 15.35 -19.39
N LEU A 95 1.50 15.95 -18.22
CA LEU A 95 1.77 17.39 -18.08
C LEU A 95 2.95 17.82 -18.96
N GLU A 96 4.08 17.11 -18.89
CA GLU A 96 5.30 17.44 -19.65
C GLU A 96 5.09 17.39 -21.17
N ARG A 97 4.27 16.46 -21.67
CA ARG A 97 3.89 16.42 -23.09
C ARG A 97 3.03 17.61 -23.50
N GLN A 98 2.10 18.04 -22.64
CA GLN A 98 1.22 19.17 -22.93
C GLN A 98 1.98 20.50 -22.97
N ILE A 99 2.99 20.67 -22.11
CA ILE A 99 3.82 21.88 -22.02
C ILE A 99 5.08 21.81 -22.91
N GLY A 100 5.26 20.74 -23.68
CA GLY A 100 6.42 20.58 -24.56
C GLY A 100 7.77 20.42 -23.85
N TYR A 101 7.78 20.04 -22.57
CA TYR A 101 9.02 19.90 -21.79
C TYR A 101 9.80 18.66 -22.22
N GLN A 102 11.05 18.87 -22.64
CA GLN A 102 12.01 17.78 -22.87
C GLN A 102 12.94 17.64 -21.65
N PRO A 103 12.94 16.48 -20.97
CA PRO A 103 13.79 16.29 -19.79
C PRO A 103 15.27 16.23 -20.18
N ASP A 104 16.11 16.90 -19.39
CA ASP A 104 17.57 16.76 -19.45
C ASP A 104 17.99 15.28 -19.24
N LEU A 105 19.11 14.87 -19.85
CA LEU A 105 19.60 13.49 -19.85
C LEU A 105 19.73 12.92 -18.43
N LYS A 106 20.17 13.74 -17.47
CA LYS A 106 20.28 13.37 -16.06
C LYS A 106 18.90 13.06 -15.44
N THR A 107 17.89 13.83 -15.79
CA THR A 107 16.51 13.64 -15.30
C THR A 107 15.87 12.41 -15.95
N ALA A 108 16.10 12.21 -17.25
CA ALA A 108 15.64 11.03 -17.96
C ALA A 108 16.26 9.74 -17.38
N PHE A 109 17.57 9.74 -17.12
CA PHE A 109 18.26 8.61 -16.50
C PHE A 109 17.75 8.32 -15.08
N LYS A 110 17.60 9.34 -14.23
CA LYS A 110 17.04 9.16 -12.88
C LYS A 110 15.64 8.53 -12.93
N ARG A 111 14.77 9.00 -13.83
CA ARG A 111 13.41 8.44 -14.00
C ARG A 111 13.43 7.02 -14.57
N TRP A 112 14.41 6.69 -15.40
CA TRP A 112 14.59 5.33 -15.89
C TRP A 112 14.99 4.39 -14.75
N VAL A 113 15.92 4.82 -13.89
CA VAL A 113 16.30 4.08 -12.66
C VAL A 113 15.11 3.90 -11.73
N ASP A 114 14.34 4.97 -11.45
CA ASP A 114 13.16 4.89 -10.58
C ASP A 114 12.10 3.91 -11.13
N ARG A 115 11.89 3.88 -12.45
CA ARG A 115 10.92 2.97 -13.10
C ARG A 115 11.38 1.51 -13.13
N HIS A 116 12.68 1.26 -13.16
CA HIS A 116 13.25 -0.09 -13.19
C HIS A 116 13.93 -0.46 -11.87
N ALA A 117 13.58 0.22 -10.76
CA ALA A 117 14.27 0.09 -9.49
C ALA A 117 14.30 -1.37 -8.98
N GLU A 118 13.20 -2.10 -9.14
CA GLU A 118 13.10 -3.51 -8.75
C GLU A 118 14.06 -4.40 -9.55
N VAL A 119 14.06 -4.25 -10.88
CA VAL A 119 14.94 -5.03 -11.77
C VAL A 119 16.40 -4.68 -11.52
N LEU A 120 16.72 -3.39 -11.37
CA LEU A 120 18.08 -2.94 -11.07
C LEU A 120 18.56 -3.45 -9.72
N TYR A 121 17.71 -3.42 -8.68
CA TYR A 121 18.03 -3.95 -7.36
C TYR A 121 18.39 -5.43 -7.41
N ILE A 122 17.56 -6.25 -8.05
CA ILE A 122 17.81 -7.69 -8.22
C ILE A 122 19.06 -7.92 -9.07
N THR A 123 19.25 -7.17 -10.15
CA THR A 123 20.40 -7.31 -11.06
C THR A 123 21.72 -6.97 -10.35
N ILE A 124 21.75 -5.90 -9.54
CA ILE A 124 22.96 -5.50 -8.81
C ILE A 124 23.30 -6.54 -7.73
N ILE A 125 22.30 -7.04 -7.00
CA ILE A 125 22.54 -8.07 -5.97
C ILE A 125 23.05 -9.36 -6.61
N THR A 126 22.44 -9.81 -7.69
CA THR A 126 22.84 -11.04 -8.40
C THR A 126 24.22 -10.90 -9.05
N PHE A 127 24.52 -9.74 -9.63
CA PHE A 127 25.85 -9.46 -10.16
C PHE A 127 26.92 -9.46 -9.06
N LEU A 128 26.64 -8.78 -7.94
CA LEU A 128 27.59 -8.69 -6.83
C LEU A 128 27.79 -10.03 -6.13
N SER A 129 26.73 -10.83 -5.95
CA SER A 129 26.85 -12.17 -5.37
C SER A 129 27.66 -13.11 -6.29
N LEU A 130 27.45 -13.02 -7.60
CA LEU A 130 28.25 -13.76 -8.59
C LEU A 130 29.71 -13.29 -8.58
N LEU A 131 29.97 -11.99 -8.47
CA LEU A 131 31.32 -11.45 -8.36
C LEU A 131 32.04 -11.98 -7.10
N ILE A 132 31.36 -12.01 -5.96
CA ILE A 132 31.89 -12.56 -4.70
C ILE A 132 32.16 -14.07 -4.84
N MET A 133 31.25 -14.81 -5.48
CA MET A 133 31.40 -16.24 -5.74
C MET A 133 32.60 -16.54 -6.66
N VAL A 134 32.72 -15.81 -7.78
CA VAL A 134 33.84 -15.96 -8.72
C VAL A 134 35.15 -15.58 -8.06
N SER A 135 35.18 -14.51 -7.26
CA SER A 135 36.36 -14.10 -6.50
C SER A 135 36.79 -15.19 -5.51
N PHE A 136 35.83 -15.81 -4.80
CA PHE A 136 36.11 -16.93 -3.91
C PHE A 136 36.67 -18.15 -4.66
N LEU A 137 36.07 -18.53 -5.79
CA LEU A 137 36.55 -19.63 -6.63
C LEU A 137 37.95 -19.35 -7.19
N LEU A 138 38.23 -18.12 -7.62
CA LEU A 138 39.55 -17.71 -8.09
C LEU A 138 40.57 -17.73 -6.96
N ALA A 139 40.19 -17.27 -5.76
CA ALA A 139 41.04 -17.33 -4.56
C ALA A 139 41.37 -18.79 -4.16
N ALA A 140 40.41 -19.71 -4.30
CA ALA A 140 40.64 -21.14 -4.07
C ALA A 140 41.62 -21.74 -5.11
N ARG A 141 41.68 -21.20 -6.32
CA ARG A 141 42.61 -21.58 -7.40
C ARG A 141 43.96 -20.85 -7.38
N LEU A 142 44.07 -19.81 -6.57
CA LEU A 142 45.22 -18.92 -6.50
C LEU A 142 46.54 -19.64 -6.12
N PRO A 143 46.55 -20.67 -5.24
CA PRO A 143 47.76 -21.46 -4.95
C PRO A 143 48.28 -22.26 -6.15
N GLU A 144 47.40 -22.75 -7.03
CA GLU A 144 47.78 -23.44 -8.27
C GLU A 144 48.38 -22.45 -9.29
N LEU A 145 47.83 -21.24 -9.38
CA LEU A 145 48.28 -20.20 -10.31
C LEU A 145 49.63 -19.59 -9.95
N LEU A 146 49.96 -19.48 -8.66
CA LEU A 146 51.22 -18.89 -8.20
C LEU A 146 52.40 -19.87 -8.17
N ASN A 147 52.22 -21.14 -8.60
CA ASN A 147 53.24 -22.19 -8.56
C ASN A 147 53.99 -22.27 -7.21
N VAL A 148 53.31 -21.89 -6.12
CA VAL A 148 53.86 -22.04 -4.76
C VAL A 148 53.59 -23.49 -4.40
N SER A 149 54.51 -24.38 -4.79
CA SER A 149 54.50 -25.78 -4.39
C SER A 149 54.31 -25.84 -2.87
N PRO A 150 53.22 -26.44 -2.35
CA PRO A 150 53.15 -26.69 -0.93
C PRO A 150 54.31 -27.64 -0.63
N LEU A 151 55.21 -27.19 0.23
CA LEU A 151 56.28 -28.02 0.79
C LEU A 151 55.65 -29.08 1.71
N SER A 152 54.85 -29.98 1.16
CA SER A 152 54.35 -31.20 1.78
C SER A 152 53.66 -32.05 0.72
N SER A 153 54.38 -33.08 0.29
CA SER A 153 53.84 -34.26 -0.36
C SER A 153 52.80 -34.90 0.55
N ASN A 154 51.50 -34.74 0.24
CA ASN A 154 50.44 -35.75 0.33
C ASN A 154 49.07 -35.06 0.32
N GLY A 155 48.40 -35.13 -0.83
CA GLY A 155 46.94 -34.96 -0.93
C GLY A 155 46.41 -33.57 -0.60
N THR A 156 46.78 -32.55 -1.38
CA THR A 156 45.90 -31.38 -1.47
C THR A 156 44.58 -31.82 -2.07
N LEU A 157 43.49 -31.72 -1.30
CA LEU A 157 42.10 -31.97 -1.71
C LEU A 157 41.65 -31.20 -2.98
N TRP A 158 42.50 -30.28 -3.44
CA TRP A 158 42.25 -29.30 -4.49
C TRP A 158 43.05 -29.52 -5.77
N SER A 159 43.89 -30.56 -5.90
CA SER A 159 44.63 -30.74 -7.15
C SER A 159 43.72 -31.31 -8.25
N PHE A 160 43.45 -30.49 -9.27
CA PHE A 160 42.70 -30.90 -10.46
C PHE A 160 43.67 -31.50 -11.49
N ALA A 161 44.40 -32.54 -11.10
CA ALA A 161 45.24 -33.28 -12.02
C ALA A 161 44.36 -34.20 -12.87
N PRO A 162 44.31 -34.04 -14.21
CA PRO A 162 43.58 -34.95 -15.08
C PRO A 162 44.27 -36.33 -15.04
N GLY A 163 43.68 -37.28 -14.31
CA GLY A 163 44.21 -38.65 -14.21
C GLY A 163 44.05 -39.36 -12.86
N ALA A 164 43.66 -38.68 -11.78
CA ALA A 164 43.37 -39.32 -10.50
C ALA A 164 41.89 -39.76 -10.44
N GLY A 165 41.60 -41.04 -10.20
CA GLY A 165 40.27 -41.66 -10.22
C GLY A 165 39.22 -41.15 -9.20
N ASN A 166 39.41 -39.96 -8.62
CA ASN A 166 38.55 -39.35 -7.59
C ASN A 166 37.75 -38.14 -8.11
N ALA A 167 37.77 -37.88 -9.42
CA ALA A 167 37.05 -36.78 -10.07
C ALA A 167 35.58 -36.60 -9.62
N PRO A 168 34.74 -37.66 -9.50
CA PRO A 168 33.33 -37.45 -9.12
C PRO A 168 33.16 -36.92 -7.68
N LEU A 169 33.98 -37.36 -6.72
CA LEU A 169 33.92 -36.89 -5.33
C LEU A 169 34.38 -35.43 -5.20
N GLN A 170 35.37 -35.01 -5.99
CA GLN A 170 35.84 -33.63 -6.02
C GLN A 170 34.77 -32.67 -6.54
N TRP A 171 34.06 -33.03 -7.61
CA TRP A 171 32.93 -32.24 -8.12
C TRP A 171 31.80 -32.13 -7.09
N ILE A 172 31.51 -33.20 -6.34
CA ILE A 172 30.51 -33.16 -5.25
C ILE A 172 30.93 -32.17 -4.15
N ILE A 173 32.21 -32.16 -3.75
CA ILE A 173 32.73 -31.23 -2.73
C ILE A 173 32.67 -29.78 -3.23
N VAL A 174 33.03 -29.52 -4.49
CA VAL A 174 32.95 -28.18 -5.09
C VAL A 174 31.51 -27.70 -5.15
N ILE A 175 30.57 -28.55 -5.60
CA ILE A 175 29.14 -28.22 -5.64
C ILE A 175 28.63 -27.91 -4.23
N PHE A 176 28.95 -28.76 -3.24
CA PHE A 176 28.55 -28.55 -1.86
C PHE A 176 29.09 -27.21 -1.32
N LEU A 177 30.35 -26.88 -1.60
CA LEU A 177 30.96 -25.64 -1.14
C LEU A 177 30.32 -24.42 -1.81
N VAL A 178 30.10 -24.45 -3.13
CA VAL A 178 29.40 -23.38 -3.86
C VAL A 178 28.01 -23.15 -3.28
N PHE A 179 27.24 -24.21 -3.00
CA PHE A 179 25.93 -24.09 -2.36
C PHE A 179 26.03 -23.55 -0.92
N ALA A 180 26.99 -24.02 -0.13
CA ALA A 180 27.21 -23.52 1.23
C ALA A 180 27.63 -22.05 1.26
N PHE A 181 28.41 -21.59 0.27
CA PHE A 181 28.89 -20.21 0.16
C PHE A 181 27.88 -19.26 -0.51
N LEU A 182 26.87 -19.80 -1.21
CA LEU A 182 25.83 -19.01 -1.87
C LEU A 182 25.05 -18.14 -0.87
N ILE A 183 24.69 -18.70 0.28
CA ILE A 183 23.91 -17.99 1.30
C ILE A 183 24.72 -16.82 1.89
N PRO A 184 25.97 -17.01 2.38
CA PRO A 184 26.82 -15.91 2.82
C PRO A 184 27.06 -14.85 1.73
N ALA A 185 27.37 -15.26 0.51
CA ALA A 185 27.65 -14.33 -0.59
C ALA A 185 26.43 -13.46 -0.91
N LEU A 186 25.23 -14.05 -0.94
CA LEU A 186 23.97 -13.32 -1.13
C LEU A 186 23.71 -12.34 0.02
N SER A 187 23.92 -12.78 1.27
CA SER A 187 23.73 -11.92 2.44
C SER A 187 24.66 -10.69 2.43
N ILE A 188 25.95 -10.89 2.11
CA ILE A 188 26.91 -9.79 1.97
C ILE A 188 26.50 -8.86 0.83
N ALA A 189 26.12 -9.40 -0.34
CA ALA A 189 25.68 -8.60 -1.47
C ALA A 189 24.45 -7.75 -1.14
N THR A 190 23.41 -8.35 -0.56
CA THR A 190 22.20 -7.61 -0.15
C THR A 190 22.51 -6.51 0.86
N SER A 191 23.35 -6.79 1.86
CA SER A 191 23.71 -5.82 2.90
C SER A 191 24.47 -4.63 2.32
N LEU A 192 25.43 -4.88 1.43
CA LEU A 192 26.20 -3.84 0.76
C LEU A 192 25.33 -3.00 -0.17
N VAL A 193 24.45 -3.63 -0.95
CA VAL A 193 23.52 -2.92 -1.84
C VAL A 193 22.54 -2.06 -1.02
N ASN A 194 21.97 -2.59 0.05
CA ASN A 194 21.09 -1.84 0.94
C ASN A 194 21.81 -0.63 1.56
N TRP A 195 23.05 -0.81 2.01
CA TRP A 195 23.87 0.29 2.52
C TRP A 195 24.20 1.33 1.45
N LEU A 196 24.52 0.91 0.22
CA LEU A 196 24.78 1.84 -0.88
C LEU A 196 23.53 2.64 -1.26
N ILE A 197 22.36 2.00 -1.25
CA ILE A 197 21.08 2.64 -1.55
C ILE A 197 20.77 3.75 -0.55
N THR A 198 21.00 3.53 0.75
CA THR A 198 20.72 4.56 1.77
C THR A 198 21.66 5.77 1.67
N LEU A 199 22.83 5.63 1.05
CA LEU A 199 23.74 6.74 0.77
C LEU A 199 23.35 7.54 -0.48
N VAL A 200 22.84 6.87 -1.51
CA VAL A 200 22.60 7.47 -2.84
C VAL A 200 21.18 8.03 -2.96
N ILE A 201 20.19 7.35 -2.39
CA ILE A 201 18.77 7.71 -2.55
C ILE A 201 18.35 8.67 -1.44
N ARG A 202 18.04 9.91 -1.82
CA ARG A 202 17.49 10.90 -0.89
C ARG A 202 16.03 10.55 -0.53
N PRO A 203 15.64 10.63 0.76
CA PRO A 203 14.25 10.46 1.16
C PRO A 203 13.33 11.44 0.44
N ARG A 204 12.20 10.95 -0.09
CA ARG A 204 11.15 11.81 -0.66
C ARG A 204 10.25 12.29 0.47
N ILE A 205 10.03 13.60 0.54
CA ILE A 205 9.09 14.18 1.50
C ILE A 205 7.68 13.99 0.93
N LEU A 206 6.81 13.34 1.69
CA LEU A 206 5.40 13.24 1.34
C LEU A 206 4.73 14.62 1.57
N PRO A 207 3.99 15.14 0.57
CA PRO A 207 3.17 16.33 0.71
C PRO A 207 2.25 16.24 1.93
N LYS A 208 2.17 17.31 2.72
CA LYS A 208 1.32 17.40 3.92
C LYS A 208 0.31 18.52 3.78
N LEU A 209 -0.92 18.22 4.19
CA LEU A 209 -1.94 19.23 4.43
C LEU A 209 -1.64 19.92 5.78
N ASN A 210 -2.12 21.16 5.92
CA ASN A 210 -1.88 21.95 7.12
C ASN A 210 -3.24 22.24 7.75
N PHE A 211 -3.61 21.42 8.72
CA PHE A 211 -4.80 21.55 9.55
C PHE A 211 -4.36 21.85 10.99
N LYS A 212 -3.61 22.95 11.18
CA LYS A 212 -3.09 23.35 12.49
C LYS A 212 -4.15 23.80 13.48
N ASN A 213 -5.25 24.35 12.96
CA ASN A 213 -6.31 24.87 13.79
C ASN A 213 -7.37 23.78 13.96
N GLU A 214 -7.97 23.31 12.85
CA GLU A 214 -8.96 22.22 12.84
C GLU A 214 -8.99 21.53 11.46
N ILE A 215 -9.51 20.30 11.41
CA ILE A 215 -9.87 19.59 10.17
C ILE A 215 -11.28 20.01 9.74
N PRO A 216 -11.45 20.70 8.60
CA PRO A 216 -12.76 21.07 8.09
C PRO A 216 -13.62 19.84 7.74
N ALA A 217 -14.95 19.98 7.77
CA ALA A 217 -15.89 18.90 7.43
C ALA A 217 -15.65 18.26 6.05
N ALA A 218 -15.13 19.02 5.08
CA ALA A 218 -14.78 18.51 3.74
C ALA A 218 -13.59 17.53 3.75
N PHE A 219 -12.79 17.51 4.82
CA PHE A 219 -11.60 16.67 5.01
C PHE A 219 -11.77 15.72 6.21
N LYS A 220 -13.01 15.35 6.57
CA LYS A 220 -13.28 14.33 7.59
C LYS A 220 -12.36 13.13 7.35
N THR A 221 -11.63 12.75 8.39
CA THR A 221 -10.55 11.77 8.31
C THR A 221 -10.87 10.59 9.21
N LEU A 222 -10.85 9.39 8.63
CA LEU A 222 -11.05 8.14 9.33
C LEU A 222 -9.70 7.54 9.76
N VAL A 223 -9.47 7.43 11.06
CA VAL A 223 -8.31 6.77 11.66
C VAL A 223 -8.67 5.32 11.93
N VAL A 224 -7.91 4.38 11.37
CA VAL A 224 -8.27 2.95 11.45
C VAL A 224 -7.18 2.15 12.14
N ILE A 225 -7.58 1.30 13.07
CA ILE A 225 -6.72 0.35 13.77
C ILE A 225 -7.01 -1.06 13.22
N PRO A 226 -6.16 -1.60 12.33
CA PRO A 226 -6.31 -2.98 11.86
C PRO A 226 -5.83 -3.97 12.92
N ALA A 227 -6.73 -4.85 13.39
CA ALA A 227 -6.46 -5.80 14.47
C ALA A 227 -6.98 -7.21 14.15
N ILE A 228 -6.41 -8.24 14.76
CA ILE A 228 -7.01 -9.59 14.75
C ILE A 228 -7.66 -9.77 16.12
N ILE A 229 -8.88 -10.31 16.16
CA ILE A 229 -9.58 -10.58 17.42
C ILE A 229 -9.50 -12.06 17.76
N SER A 230 -9.02 -12.35 18.95
CA SER A 230 -8.79 -13.72 19.43
C SER A 230 -9.56 -14.04 20.71
N ASN A 231 -9.73 -13.04 21.58
CA ASN A 231 -10.38 -13.19 22.88
C ASN A 231 -10.91 -11.84 23.40
N THR A 232 -11.77 -11.89 24.42
CA THR A 232 -12.37 -10.70 25.04
C THR A 232 -11.36 -9.71 25.62
N LYS A 233 -10.24 -10.18 26.20
CA LYS A 233 -9.21 -9.30 26.78
C LYS A 233 -8.50 -8.47 25.70
N GLU A 234 -8.27 -9.07 24.53
CA GLU A 234 -7.70 -8.38 23.37
C GLU A 234 -8.67 -7.31 22.85
N ILE A 235 -9.97 -7.63 22.78
CA ILE A 235 -11.02 -6.66 22.43
C ILE A 235 -10.99 -5.47 23.40
N GLU A 236 -11.00 -5.69 24.71
CA GLU A 236 -10.91 -4.61 25.70
C GLU A 236 -9.65 -3.75 25.54
N SER A 237 -8.51 -4.38 25.25
CA SER A 237 -7.25 -3.66 25.00
C SER A 237 -7.32 -2.80 23.73
N LEU A 238 -7.91 -3.32 22.66
CA LEU A 238 -8.08 -2.60 21.40
C LEU A 238 -9.04 -1.42 21.54
N VAL A 239 -10.14 -1.60 22.27
CA VAL A 239 -11.10 -0.54 22.57
C VAL A 239 -10.46 0.56 23.42
N ARG A 240 -9.65 0.18 24.43
CA ARG A 240 -8.87 1.15 25.22
C ARG A 240 -7.86 1.91 24.38
N GLN A 241 -7.19 1.23 23.44
CA GLN A 241 -6.26 1.88 22.52
C GLN A 241 -6.98 2.89 21.62
N LEU A 242 -8.15 2.52 21.10
CA LEU A 242 -9.01 3.39 20.31
C LEU A 242 -9.42 4.65 21.11
N GLU A 243 -9.80 4.45 22.38
CA GLU A 243 -10.10 5.54 23.31
C GLU A 243 -8.90 6.47 23.53
N GLN A 244 -7.71 5.92 23.75
CA GLN A 244 -6.49 6.71 23.93
C GLN A 244 -6.16 7.56 22.69
N HIS A 245 -6.37 7.01 21.49
CA HIS A 245 -6.17 7.75 20.25
C HIS A 245 -7.14 8.92 20.10
N TYR A 246 -8.42 8.72 20.47
CA TYR A 246 -9.40 9.79 20.54
C TYR A 246 -9.03 10.85 21.59
N LEU A 247 -8.67 10.44 22.80
CA LEU A 247 -8.29 11.36 23.88
C LEU A 247 -7.05 12.20 23.54
N GLY A 248 -6.11 11.63 22.78
CA GLY A 248 -4.96 12.37 22.28
C GLY A 248 -5.26 13.31 21.11
N ASN A 249 -6.39 13.11 20.39
CA ASN A 249 -6.72 13.83 19.16
C ASN A 249 -8.25 14.09 19.08
N ARG A 250 -8.75 15.00 19.91
CA ARG A 250 -10.18 15.34 20.03
C ARG A 250 -10.69 16.32 18.96
N GLU A 251 -10.29 16.12 17.71
CA GLU A 251 -10.72 17.03 16.63
C GLU A 251 -12.08 16.61 16.04
N PRO A 252 -12.99 17.56 15.75
CA PRO A 252 -14.34 17.25 15.25
C PRO A 252 -14.36 16.58 13.87
N GLY A 253 -13.26 16.70 13.11
CA GLY A 253 -13.09 16.05 11.81
C GLY A 253 -12.53 14.63 11.88
N LEU A 254 -12.21 14.09 13.06
CA LEU A 254 -11.62 12.76 13.23
C LEU A 254 -12.66 11.73 13.67
N VAL A 255 -12.65 10.60 12.96
CA VAL A 255 -13.50 9.45 13.23
C VAL A 255 -12.61 8.22 13.40
N PHE A 256 -13.00 7.27 14.24
CA PHE A 256 -12.16 6.14 14.63
C PHE A 256 -12.77 4.77 14.25
N ALA A 257 -12.10 4.10 13.32
CA ALA A 257 -12.17 2.72 12.83
C ALA A 257 -11.54 1.61 13.69
N LEU A 258 -12.26 0.64 14.26
CA LEU A 258 -11.67 -0.67 14.57
C LEU A 258 -11.93 -1.64 13.40
N LEU A 259 -10.86 -2.09 12.74
CA LEU A 259 -10.93 -2.96 11.58
C LEU A 259 -10.41 -4.35 11.91
N SER A 260 -11.32 -5.29 12.16
CA SER A 260 -10.99 -6.60 12.72
C SER A 260 -11.13 -7.75 11.71
N ASP A 261 -10.24 -8.74 11.84
CA ASP A 261 -10.36 -10.06 11.23
C ASP A 261 -10.30 -11.11 12.36
N PHE A 262 -10.76 -12.33 12.09
CA PHE A 262 -10.50 -13.48 12.94
C PHE A 262 -9.10 -14.08 12.74
N GLN A 263 -8.69 -14.92 13.69
CA GLN A 263 -7.52 -15.80 13.53
C GLN A 263 -7.72 -16.82 12.40
N ASP A 264 -6.59 -17.25 11.82
CA ASP A 264 -6.56 -18.30 10.79
C ASP A 264 -7.12 -19.62 11.36
N ALA A 265 -8.08 -20.23 10.67
CA ALA A 265 -8.77 -21.42 11.17
C ALA A 265 -9.10 -22.46 10.08
N ASP A 266 -9.51 -23.65 10.50
CA ASP A 266 -9.83 -24.78 9.61
C ASP A 266 -11.29 -24.75 9.12
N SER A 267 -12.12 -23.90 9.70
CA SER A 267 -13.53 -23.67 9.34
C SER A 267 -13.81 -22.18 9.12
N GLU A 268 -14.86 -21.88 8.33
CA GLU A 268 -15.28 -20.51 8.03
C GLU A 268 -15.75 -19.76 9.29
N SER A 269 -16.59 -20.40 10.11
CA SER A 269 -17.20 -19.83 11.32
C SER A 269 -17.19 -20.83 12.49
N PHE A 270 -16.94 -20.33 13.69
CA PHE A 270 -17.12 -21.04 14.96
C PHE A 270 -18.23 -20.37 15.77
N PRO A 271 -18.95 -21.10 16.64
CA PRO A 271 -19.94 -20.49 17.53
C PRO A 271 -19.37 -19.40 18.45
N GLU A 272 -18.12 -19.57 18.89
CA GLU A 272 -17.40 -18.58 19.72
C GLU A 272 -17.11 -17.27 18.97
N ASP A 273 -17.11 -17.28 17.64
CA ASP A 273 -16.85 -16.09 16.83
C ASP A 273 -17.97 -15.05 17.04
N GLU A 274 -19.23 -15.48 17.14
CA GLU A 274 -20.37 -14.59 17.35
C GLU A 274 -20.30 -13.88 18.70
N ASP A 275 -19.91 -14.61 19.75
CA ASP A 275 -19.73 -14.05 21.10
C ASP A 275 -18.64 -12.96 21.10
N LEU A 276 -17.55 -13.16 20.35
CA LEU A 276 -16.48 -12.17 20.21
C LEU A 276 -16.96 -10.93 19.44
N LEU A 277 -17.75 -11.09 18.38
CA LEU A 277 -18.30 -9.98 17.61
C LEU A 277 -19.26 -9.16 18.44
N GLN A 278 -20.17 -9.80 19.15
CA GLN A 278 -21.12 -9.14 20.03
C GLN A 278 -20.40 -8.37 21.15
N THR A 279 -19.38 -8.99 21.76
CA THR A 279 -18.56 -8.34 22.79
C THR A 279 -17.86 -7.09 22.25
N ALA A 280 -17.29 -7.15 21.05
CA ALA A 280 -16.65 -6.01 20.42
C ALA A 280 -17.65 -4.90 20.07
N ALA A 281 -18.82 -5.26 19.50
CA ALA A 281 -19.87 -4.31 19.16
C ALA A 281 -20.39 -3.57 20.40
N THR A 282 -20.72 -4.31 21.48
CA THR A 282 -21.17 -3.71 22.74
C THR A 282 -20.11 -2.81 23.36
N ALA A 283 -18.82 -3.18 23.30
CA ALA A 283 -17.75 -2.36 23.86
C ALA A 283 -17.58 -1.02 23.10
N ILE A 284 -17.72 -1.03 21.77
CA ILE A 284 -17.66 0.18 20.94
C ILE A 284 -18.90 1.05 21.15
N GLU A 285 -20.09 0.43 21.27
CA GLU A 285 -21.32 1.15 21.56
C GLU A 285 -21.28 1.85 22.93
N ALA A 286 -20.80 1.16 23.96
CA ALA A 286 -20.59 1.76 25.28
C ALA A 286 -19.65 2.97 25.24
N LEU A 287 -18.64 2.92 24.36
CA LEU A 287 -17.70 4.01 24.15
C LEU A 287 -18.37 5.19 23.41
N ASN A 288 -19.16 4.92 22.37
CA ASN A 288 -19.98 5.94 21.69
C ASN A 288 -20.96 6.62 22.66
N GLN A 289 -21.65 5.85 23.52
CA GLN A 289 -22.57 6.40 24.52
C GLN A 289 -21.85 7.29 25.54
N LYS A 290 -20.66 6.87 26.01
CA LYS A 290 -19.83 7.63 26.95
C LYS A 290 -19.46 9.02 26.41
N TYR A 291 -19.11 9.11 25.14
CA TYR A 291 -18.67 10.36 24.52
C TYR A 291 -19.80 11.18 23.90
N ALA A 292 -20.93 10.57 23.52
CA ALA A 292 -22.11 11.29 23.05
C ALA A 292 -22.70 12.25 24.11
N ILE A 293 -22.55 11.90 25.40
CA ILE A 293 -23.00 12.75 26.52
C ILE A 293 -22.11 14.00 26.64
N LEU A 294 -20.80 13.85 26.50
CA LEU A 294 -19.85 14.96 26.65
C LEU A 294 -19.97 16.00 25.52
N SER A 295 -20.28 15.56 24.31
CA SER A 295 -20.50 16.46 23.16
C SER A 295 -21.73 17.35 23.30
N ARG A 296 -22.69 17.01 24.18
CA ARG A 296 -23.88 17.84 24.44
C ARG A 296 -23.63 18.95 25.48
N ASP A 297 -22.67 18.77 26.37
CA ASP A 297 -22.40 19.73 27.47
C ASP A 297 -21.38 20.82 27.09
N ASP A 298 -20.50 20.56 26.11
CA ASP A 298 -19.49 21.54 25.65
C ASP A 298 -20.04 22.54 24.61
N ASP A 299 -21.20 22.25 24.01
CA ASP A 299 -21.83 23.09 23.00
C ASP A 299 -22.97 23.93 23.60
N GLY A 300 -22.59 25.02 24.28
CA GLY A 300 -23.49 26.14 24.58
C GLY A 300 -23.88 26.96 23.35
N GLY A 301 -23.91 26.33 22.18
CA GLY A 301 -24.13 26.91 20.86
C GLY A 301 -25.53 26.61 20.32
N GLU A 302 -26.12 27.61 19.70
CA GLU A 302 -27.46 27.58 19.10
C GLU A 302 -27.66 26.38 18.15
N ILE A 303 -28.84 25.79 18.22
CA ILE A 303 -29.35 24.76 17.30
C ILE A 303 -29.21 25.30 15.86
N PRO A 304 -28.43 24.67 14.96
CA PRO A 304 -28.47 25.05 13.55
C PRO A 304 -29.87 24.74 13.00
N GLU A 305 -30.53 25.76 12.45
CA GLU A 305 -31.90 25.77 11.93
C GLU A 305 -32.13 24.85 10.71
N ASN A 306 -31.11 24.09 10.30
CA ASN A 306 -31.17 23.16 9.19
C ASN A 306 -31.03 21.74 9.76
N GLY A 307 -32.15 21.01 9.82
CA GLY A 307 -32.29 19.68 10.41
C GLY A 307 -31.44 18.58 9.76
N HIS A 308 -30.12 18.64 9.94
CA HIS A 308 -29.23 17.51 9.71
C HIS A 308 -29.14 16.69 11.01
N PRO A 309 -29.50 15.39 10.97
CA PRO A 309 -29.53 14.54 12.14
C PRO A 309 -28.11 14.09 12.45
N GLU A 310 -27.30 14.91 13.13
CA GLU A 310 -25.88 14.55 13.34
C GLU A 310 -25.63 14.03 14.76
N CYS A 311 -26.30 12.94 15.14
CA CYS A 311 -25.70 11.95 16.04
C CYS A 311 -24.70 11.10 15.24
N ALA A 312 -23.65 11.75 14.70
CA ALA A 312 -22.59 11.02 14.02
C ALA A 312 -21.75 10.28 15.08
N SER A 313 -21.78 8.95 15.03
CA SER A 313 -20.97 8.11 15.90
C SER A 313 -19.47 8.43 15.71
N ILE A 314 -18.71 8.53 16.80
CA ILE A 314 -17.27 8.83 16.74
C ILE A 314 -16.47 7.54 16.43
N PHE A 315 -16.97 6.41 16.93
CA PHE A 315 -16.30 5.12 16.87
C PHE A 315 -17.11 4.13 16.05
N TYR A 316 -16.43 3.42 15.16
CA TYR A 316 -17.02 2.42 14.28
C TYR A 316 -16.30 1.08 14.45
N PHE A 317 -17.05 0.00 14.23
CA PHE A 317 -16.53 -1.36 14.22
C PHE A 317 -16.82 -1.99 12.87
N LEU A 318 -15.77 -2.45 12.19
CA LEU A 318 -15.88 -3.13 10.90
C LEU A 318 -15.15 -4.48 11.03
N HIS A 319 -15.87 -5.56 10.82
CA HIS A 319 -15.34 -6.91 10.92
C HIS A 319 -15.42 -7.62 9.57
N ARG A 320 -14.39 -8.39 9.19
CA ARG A 320 -14.38 -9.17 7.94
C ARG A 320 -14.50 -10.66 8.20
N ARG A 321 -15.33 -11.34 7.39
CA ARG A 321 -15.44 -12.81 7.42
C ARG A 321 -14.15 -13.49 6.99
N ARG A 322 -13.93 -14.73 7.47
CA ARG A 322 -12.86 -15.58 6.94
C ARG A 322 -13.22 -16.01 5.52
N LEU A 323 -12.23 -16.01 4.62
CA LEU A 323 -12.36 -16.54 3.27
C LEU A 323 -11.38 -17.69 3.09
N TRP A 324 -11.76 -18.69 2.29
CA TRP A 324 -10.89 -19.82 1.99
C TRP A 324 -9.68 -19.38 1.17
N ASN A 325 -8.47 -19.67 1.66
CA ASN A 325 -7.24 -19.46 0.92
C ASN A 325 -6.70 -20.78 0.37
N PRO A 326 -6.70 -21.00 -0.96
CA PRO A 326 -6.25 -22.25 -1.56
C PRO A 326 -4.74 -22.51 -1.39
N SER A 327 -3.92 -21.45 -1.25
CA SER A 327 -2.47 -21.55 -1.09
C SER A 327 -2.05 -21.98 0.31
N GLU A 328 -2.71 -21.44 1.34
CA GLU A 328 -2.43 -21.79 2.75
C GLU A 328 -3.34 -22.93 3.27
N ARG A 329 -4.37 -23.33 2.50
CA ARG A 329 -5.39 -24.33 2.86
C ARG A 329 -6.07 -24.05 4.20
N LYS A 330 -6.35 -22.78 4.47
CA LYS A 330 -6.98 -22.28 5.69
C LYS A 330 -8.01 -21.20 5.40
N TRP A 331 -8.96 -21.04 6.30
CA TRP A 331 -9.89 -19.92 6.33
C TRP A 331 -9.22 -18.76 7.05
N MET A 332 -9.03 -17.65 6.34
CA MET A 332 -8.32 -16.48 6.85
C MET A 332 -8.82 -15.18 6.19
N GLY A 333 -8.51 -14.03 6.79
CA GLY A 333 -8.79 -12.74 6.16
C GLY A 333 -7.97 -12.55 4.88
N TRP A 334 -8.64 -12.24 3.76
CA TRP A 334 -7.97 -12.01 2.48
C TRP A 334 -6.89 -10.91 2.63
N GLU A 335 -5.68 -11.24 2.20
CA GLU A 335 -4.46 -10.40 2.19
C GLU A 335 -4.12 -9.67 3.51
N ARG A 336 -4.51 -10.25 4.66
CA ARG A 336 -4.21 -9.77 6.03
C ARG A 336 -4.34 -8.22 6.16
N LYS A 337 -3.28 -7.52 6.57
CA LYS A 337 -3.27 -6.05 6.76
C LYS A 337 -3.58 -5.28 5.46
N ARG A 338 -3.11 -5.75 4.31
CA ARG A 338 -3.32 -5.06 3.02
C ARG A 338 -4.76 -5.20 2.57
N GLY A 339 -5.31 -6.42 2.65
CA GLY A 339 -6.67 -6.69 2.22
C GLY A 339 -7.71 -5.95 3.07
N LYS A 340 -7.49 -5.86 4.38
CA LYS A 340 -8.28 -5.02 5.30
C LYS A 340 -8.45 -3.59 4.80
N LEU A 341 -7.33 -2.92 4.53
CA LEU A 341 -7.33 -1.52 4.08
C LEU A 341 -7.86 -1.39 2.65
N HIS A 342 -7.59 -2.38 1.80
CA HIS A 342 -8.09 -2.39 0.42
C HIS A 342 -9.62 -2.51 0.36
N GLU A 343 -10.22 -3.41 1.13
CA GLU A 343 -11.68 -3.52 1.22
C GLU A 343 -12.29 -2.29 1.87
N LEU A 344 -11.67 -1.70 2.89
CA LEU A 344 -12.14 -0.44 3.46
C LEU A 344 -12.15 0.68 2.41
N ASN A 345 -11.09 0.82 1.61
CA ASN A 345 -11.07 1.80 0.52
C ASN A 345 -12.16 1.53 -0.52
N GLN A 346 -12.49 0.28 -0.82
CA GLN A 346 -13.62 -0.06 -1.69
C GLN A 346 -14.96 0.32 -1.05
N LEU A 347 -15.15 0.09 0.26
CA LEU A 347 -16.34 0.50 1.01
C LEU A 347 -16.55 2.02 0.95
N LEU A 348 -15.49 2.80 1.20
CA LEU A 348 -15.52 4.26 1.15
C LEU A 348 -15.79 4.79 -0.27
N ARG A 349 -15.38 4.05 -1.31
CA ARG A 349 -15.66 4.37 -2.71
C ARG A 349 -17.03 3.90 -3.21
N GLY A 350 -17.84 3.26 -2.35
CA GLY A 350 -19.17 2.76 -2.71
C GLY A 350 -19.15 1.46 -3.52
N GLY A 351 -18.14 0.62 -3.37
CA GLY A 351 -18.12 -0.73 -3.95
C GLY A 351 -19.00 -1.69 -3.14
N ASP A 352 -19.72 -2.57 -3.84
CA ASP A 352 -20.75 -3.44 -3.24
C ASP A 352 -20.30 -4.88 -2.95
N ASN A 353 -19.07 -5.27 -3.33
CA ASN A 353 -18.56 -6.65 -3.20
C ASN A 353 -17.49 -6.76 -2.11
N LEU A 354 -17.91 -6.72 -0.85
CA LEU A 354 -17.03 -6.63 0.31
C LEU A 354 -17.19 -7.83 1.25
N SER A 355 -16.11 -8.17 1.96
CA SER A 355 -16.11 -9.27 2.94
C SER A 355 -16.50 -8.79 4.34
N PHE A 356 -16.90 -7.53 4.49
CA PHE A 356 -17.35 -6.98 5.77
C PHE A 356 -18.64 -7.63 6.21
N MET A 357 -18.63 -8.22 7.40
CA MET A 357 -19.83 -8.62 8.11
C MET A 357 -20.47 -7.36 8.68
N THR A 358 -21.71 -7.09 8.27
CA THR A 358 -22.52 -6.02 8.82
C THR A 358 -23.07 -6.46 10.17
N LEU A 359 -22.30 -6.28 11.24
CA LEU A 359 -22.80 -6.47 12.61
C LEU A 359 -23.19 -5.13 13.21
N THR A 360 -24.41 -4.68 12.93
CA THR A 360 -25.31 -4.08 13.94
C THR A 360 -26.75 -4.11 13.41
N ASP A 361 -27.64 -4.68 14.21
CA ASP A 361 -29.04 -5.02 13.95
C ASP A 361 -29.98 -3.79 13.87
N ARG A 362 -29.70 -2.86 12.96
CA ARG A 362 -30.62 -1.79 12.54
C ARG A 362 -30.43 -1.45 11.08
N ALA A 363 -30.95 -2.31 10.20
CA ALA A 363 -30.92 -2.19 8.73
C ALA A 363 -31.36 -0.82 8.14
N ASN A 364 -31.95 0.07 8.94
CA ASN A 364 -32.34 1.42 8.53
C ASN A 364 -31.41 2.54 9.03
N GLU A 365 -30.57 2.32 10.05
CA GLU A 365 -29.58 3.30 10.55
C GLU A 365 -28.18 3.05 9.95
N THR A 366 -27.86 1.80 9.59
CA THR A 366 -26.55 1.43 9.01
C THR A 366 -26.28 2.03 7.63
N ASN A 367 -27.33 2.26 6.83
CA ASN A 367 -27.18 2.99 5.56
C ASN A 367 -26.85 4.47 5.78
N ALA A 368 -27.29 5.07 6.89
CA ALA A 368 -26.96 6.44 7.23
C ALA A 368 -25.54 6.56 7.79
N ASP A 369 -25.10 5.60 8.63
CA ASP A 369 -23.75 5.55 9.18
C ASP A 369 -22.68 5.20 8.14
N LEU A 370 -22.96 4.26 7.23
CA LEU A 370 -22.10 3.99 6.08
C LEU A 370 -22.15 5.14 5.06
N ALA A 371 -23.28 5.85 4.92
CA ALA A 371 -23.34 7.07 4.12
C ALA A 371 -22.53 8.22 4.74
N ALA A 372 -22.49 8.33 6.07
CA ALA A 372 -21.64 9.28 6.79
C ALA A 372 -20.15 8.96 6.58
N LEU A 373 -19.78 7.68 6.57
CA LEU A 373 -18.43 7.24 6.20
C LEU A 373 -18.12 7.47 4.72
N ARG A 374 -19.08 7.36 3.81
CA ARG A 374 -18.93 7.72 2.38
C ARG A 374 -18.70 9.23 2.15
N GLN A 375 -18.97 10.09 3.14
CA GLN A 375 -18.61 11.51 3.07
C GLN A 375 -17.13 11.77 3.40
N VAL A 376 -16.42 10.79 3.97
CA VAL A 376 -14.97 10.85 4.17
C VAL A 376 -14.31 10.77 2.80
N ARG A 377 -13.92 11.93 2.26
CA ARG A 377 -13.25 12.02 0.96
C ARG A 377 -11.82 11.50 1.08
N TYR A 378 -11.48 10.52 0.24
CA TYR A 378 -10.14 9.97 0.05
C TYR A 378 -9.35 10.78 -0.97
#